data_AF-A0A0B1SH55-F1
#
_entry.id   AF-A0A0B1SH55-F1
#
_cell.length_a   1.000
_cell.length_b   1.000
_cell.length_c   1.000
_cell.angle_alpha   90.00
_cell.angle_beta   90.00
_cell.angle_gamma   90.00
#
_symmetry.space_group_name_H-M   'P 1'
#
loop_
_entity.id
_entity.type
_entity.pdbx_description
1 polymer ?
#
loop_
_entity_poly.entity_id
_entity_poly.type
_entity_poly.pdbx_seq_one_letter_code
_entity_poly.pdbx_strand_id
1 'polypeptide(L)'
;MEMLQCCIAAKRRRHELYDNAKDFGGDEFFDAQSSQSEEDSSEGESGKGNTVFSSSHGSSKSSRAQAEMEPLGRLHPFGEMRLLKHPDTLLYVPITQDRNPMTEDMLEEYGKYLSSLDDGDKRVQAQLDVLCSDMQAFKAANPKCCLEDFIRWHSPKDWIEEEECLSERMLLPNNTWVKCWNEAMPIPVINQARLFNETKIAEEILSLLENATVQQMVDFLRPVVFTTAVQQVSDKAKCVGDLLDIEELASAVHRANRSGLRDDYMEA
;
A
#
# COMPACT_ATOMS: atom_id res chain seq x y z
N MET A 1 15.52 -6.56 -5.09
CA MET A 1 15.60 -5.45 -6.08
C MET A 1 14.23 -4.90 -6.47
N GLU A 2 13.18 -5.70 -6.51
CA GLU A 2 11.81 -5.22 -6.80
C GLU A 2 11.33 -4.17 -5.80
N MET A 3 11.62 -4.36 -4.49
CA MET A 3 11.26 -3.35 -3.48
C MET A 3 11.92 -1.98 -3.72
N LEU A 4 13.16 -1.95 -4.20
CA LEU A 4 13.83 -0.68 -4.56
C LEU A 4 13.13 0.00 -5.76
N GLN A 5 12.65 -0.78 -6.73
CA GLN A 5 11.85 -0.24 -7.83
C GLN A 5 10.50 0.30 -7.32
N CYS A 6 9.87 -0.38 -6.37
CA CYS A 6 8.68 0.11 -5.67
C CYS A 6 8.95 1.45 -4.96
N CYS A 7 10.10 1.58 -4.27
CA CYS A 7 10.50 2.82 -3.61
C CYS A 7 10.64 3.98 -4.62
N ILE A 8 11.29 3.73 -5.76
CA ILE A 8 11.46 4.75 -6.82
C ILE A 8 10.10 5.16 -7.39
N ALA A 9 9.22 4.19 -7.68
CA ALA A 9 7.89 4.46 -8.22
C ALA A 9 7.01 5.22 -7.23
N ALA A 10 7.09 4.90 -5.94
CA ALA A 10 6.37 5.61 -4.87
C ALA A 10 6.87 7.05 -4.72
N LYS A 11 8.20 7.26 -4.74
CA LYS A 11 8.80 8.59 -4.67
C LYS A 11 8.35 9.49 -5.83
N ARG A 12 8.29 8.95 -7.05
CA ARG A 12 7.79 9.67 -8.24
C ARG A 12 6.33 10.08 -8.10
N ARG A 13 5.44 9.12 -7.78
CA ARG A 13 4.01 9.39 -7.55
C ARG A 13 3.78 10.45 -6.48
N ARG A 14 4.53 10.40 -5.38
CA ARG A 14 4.43 11.40 -4.32
C ARG A 14 4.88 12.78 -4.80
N HIS A 15 5.96 12.87 -5.57
CA HIS A 15 6.40 14.14 -6.15
C HIS A 15 5.32 14.72 -7.08
N GLU A 16 4.70 13.89 -7.90
CA GLU A 16 3.57 14.28 -8.75
C GLU A 16 2.38 14.80 -7.92
N LEU A 17 2.07 14.18 -6.78
CA LEU A 17 1.04 14.69 -5.87
C LEU A 17 1.38 16.07 -5.30
N TYR A 18 2.64 16.32 -4.91
CA TYR A 18 3.07 17.64 -4.43
C TYR A 18 3.05 18.70 -5.54
N ASP A 19 3.47 18.35 -6.75
CA ASP A 19 3.45 19.27 -7.89
C ASP A 19 2.01 19.64 -8.29
N ASN A 20 1.09 18.67 -8.28
CA ASN A 20 -0.34 18.92 -8.51
C ASN A 20 -0.97 19.72 -7.36
N ALA A 21 -0.50 19.55 -6.12
CA ALA A 21 -0.99 20.30 -4.97
C ALA A 21 -0.48 21.75 -4.93
N LYS A 22 0.67 22.05 -5.54
CA LYS A 22 1.18 23.44 -5.66
C LYS A 22 0.28 24.34 -6.50
N ASP A 23 -0.54 23.78 -7.38
CA ASP A 23 -1.54 24.54 -8.15
C ASP A 23 -2.74 24.99 -7.29
N PHE A 24 -2.84 24.54 -6.02
CA PHE A 24 -3.92 24.88 -5.08
C PHE A 24 -3.56 25.97 -4.05
N GLY A 25 -2.39 26.59 -4.15
CA GLY A 25 -2.09 27.88 -3.50
C GLY A 25 -0.94 27.86 -2.51
N GLY A 26 -0.05 28.83 -2.69
CA GLY A 26 0.86 29.35 -1.67
C GLY A 26 2.18 28.59 -1.55
N ASP A 27 3.26 29.25 -1.96
CA ASP A 27 4.65 28.85 -1.74
C ASP A 27 4.95 28.66 -0.24
N GLU A 28 4.79 27.44 0.27
CA GLU A 28 5.54 26.99 1.45
C GLU A 28 6.35 25.76 1.05
N PHE A 29 7.61 26.04 0.69
CA PHE A 29 8.67 25.05 0.53
C PHE A 29 8.93 24.40 1.90
N PHE A 30 8.12 23.40 2.25
CA PHE A 30 8.37 22.55 3.41
C PHE A 30 9.40 21.50 3.01
N ASP A 31 10.67 21.87 3.09
CA ASP A 31 11.76 20.91 3.04
C ASP A 31 11.61 20.02 4.28
N ALA A 32 11.00 18.85 4.10
CA ALA A 32 10.88 17.85 5.14
C ALA A 32 12.29 17.38 5.48
N GLN A 33 12.95 18.10 6.38
CA GLN A 33 14.19 17.64 6.99
C GLN A 33 13.87 16.28 7.61
N SER A 34 14.45 15.26 7.00
CA SER A 34 14.62 13.94 7.58
C SER A 34 15.11 14.17 9.01
N SER A 35 14.27 13.88 10.00
CA SER A 35 14.66 13.86 11.39
C SER A 35 15.63 12.69 11.56
N GLN A 36 16.90 12.97 11.28
CA GLN A 36 18.04 12.16 11.65
C GLN A 36 18.11 12.22 13.18
N SER A 37 17.44 11.27 13.84
CA SER A 37 17.68 10.99 15.24
C SER A 37 19.01 10.24 15.33
N GLU A 38 20.10 11.01 15.37
CA GLU A 38 21.38 10.48 15.85
C GLU A 38 21.31 10.42 17.38
N GLU A 39 21.23 9.20 17.89
CA GLU A 39 21.51 8.92 19.30
C GLU A 39 23.02 9.08 19.50
N ASP A 40 23.45 10.17 20.12
CA ASP A 40 24.77 10.21 20.76
C ASP A 40 24.65 10.66 22.21
N SER A 41 25.33 9.89 23.06
CA SER A 41 25.24 9.91 24.51
C SER A 41 26.27 10.89 25.07
N SER A 42 25.85 11.95 25.77
CA SER A 42 26.68 12.54 26.82
C SER A 42 25.87 13.40 27.80
N GLU A 43 26.15 13.20 29.09
CA GLU A 43 25.56 13.89 30.24
C GLU A 43 25.90 15.39 30.30
N GLY A 44 24.99 16.22 30.83
CA GLY A 44 25.28 17.60 31.22
C GLY A 44 24.06 18.46 31.52
N GLU A 45 24.02 19.06 32.70
CA GLU A 45 22.88 19.68 33.38
C GLU A 45 22.29 20.99 32.80
N SER A 46 20.98 21.15 33.11
CA SER A 46 20.28 22.39 33.51
C SER A 46 19.96 23.50 32.48
N GLY A 47 18.66 23.74 32.27
CA GLY A 47 18.19 25.01 31.68
C GLY A 47 16.70 25.08 31.27
N LYS A 48 15.80 25.15 32.27
CA LYS A 48 14.37 25.57 32.24
C LYS A 48 13.75 26.06 30.90
N GLY A 49 12.64 25.42 30.53
CA GLY A 49 11.62 25.94 29.61
C GLY A 49 10.29 25.20 29.76
N ASN A 50 9.54 25.48 30.83
CA ASN A 50 8.20 24.94 31.08
C ASN A 50 7.21 25.49 30.02
N THR A 51 6.72 24.64 29.12
CA THR A 51 5.43 24.85 28.45
C THR A 51 4.51 23.67 28.77
N VAL A 52 3.68 23.91 29.79
CA VAL A 52 2.62 23.02 30.25
C VAL A 52 1.59 22.87 29.12
N PHE A 53 1.52 21.70 28.49
CA PHE A 53 0.37 21.34 27.66
C PHE A 53 -0.70 20.75 28.57
N SER A 54 -1.65 21.59 28.98
CA SER A 54 -2.80 21.15 29.76
C SER A 54 -3.72 20.27 28.91
N SER A 55 -3.72 18.99 29.22
CA SER A 55 -4.75 18.03 28.84
C SER A 55 -6.09 18.45 29.45
N SER A 56 -6.97 18.98 28.60
CA SER A 56 -8.38 19.19 28.95
C SER A 56 -9.25 18.26 28.11
N HIS A 57 -9.82 17.28 28.80
CA HIS A 57 -10.95 16.48 28.33
C HIS A 57 -12.09 17.40 27.89
N GLY A 58 -12.58 17.21 26.66
CA GLY A 58 -13.69 17.95 26.09
C GLY A 58 -14.11 17.39 24.75
N SER A 59 -14.78 16.24 24.76
CA SER A 59 -15.27 15.48 23.60
C SER A 59 -16.37 16.16 22.78
N SER A 60 -16.50 17.49 22.84
CA SER A 60 -17.57 18.27 22.20
C SER A 60 -17.08 19.34 21.21
N LYS A 61 -15.76 19.52 21.03
CA LYS A 61 -15.20 20.52 20.10
C LYS A 61 -14.90 20.01 18.68
N SER A 62 -14.81 18.70 18.48
CA SER A 62 -14.41 18.11 17.19
C SER A 62 -15.45 18.33 16.08
N SER A 63 -16.75 18.21 16.40
CA SER A 63 -17.82 18.33 15.40
C SER A 63 -18.02 19.74 14.84
N ARG A 64 -17.75 20.78 15.66
CA ARG A 64 -17.91 22.18 15.22
C ARG A 64 -16.75 22.64 14.33
N ALA A 65 -15.53 22.19 14.62
CA ALA A 65 -14.36 22.49 13.79
C ALA A 65 -14.42 21.81 12.40
N GLN A 66 -15.04 20.63 12.30
CA GLN A 66 -15.26 19.95 11.01
C GLN A 66 -16.29 20.65 10.09
N ALA A 67 -17.15 21.52 10.63
CA ALA A 67 -18.20 22.19 9.86
C ALA A 67 -17.71 23.44 9.10
N GLU A 68 -16.57 24.02 9.51
CA GLU A 68 -15.96 25.23 8.96
C GLU A 68 -14.68 24.96 8.16
N MET A 69 -14.25 23.70 8.06
CA MET A 69 -13.03 23.31 7.37
C MET A 69 -13.23 23.28 5.84
N GLU A 70 -12.30 23.88 5.11
CA GLU A 70 -12.28 23.80 3.66
C GLU A 70 -11.97 22.37 3.20
N PRO A 71 -12.65 21.87 2.16
CA PRO A 71 -12.41 20.53 1.68
C PRO A 71 -11.08 20.42 0.93
N LEU A 72 -10.26 19.44 1.30
CA LEU A 72 -8.93 19.20 0.71
C LEU A 72 -8.78 17.75 0.24
N GLY A 73 -7.97 17.54 -0.80
CA GLY A 73 -7.62 16.18 -1.27
C GLY A 73 -8.77 15.43 -1.96
N ARG A 74 -9.57 16.13 -2.78
CA ARG A 74 -10.64 15.52 -3.59
C ARG A 74 -10.10 15.06 -4.95
N LEU A 75 -10.48 13.85 -5.39
CA LEU A 75 -10.24 13.37 -6.75
C LEU A 75 -11.36 13.78 -7.69
N HIS A 76 -12.54 13.18 -7.52
CA HIS A 76 -13.73 13.46 -8.32
C HIS A 76 -14.99 13.21 -7.47
N PRO A 77 -16.16 13.74 -7.87
CA PRO A 77 -17.43 13.40 -7.24
C PRO A 77 -17.69 11.89 -7.28
N PHE A 78 -18.29 11.33 -6.23
CA PHE A 78 -18.72 9.94 -6.19
C PHE A 78 -20.10 9.81 -6.86
N GLY A 79 -20.12 9.92 -8.19
CA GLY A 79 -21.35 9.96 -8.97
C GLY A 79 -22.27 11.11 -8.56
N GLU A 80 -23.57 10.84 -8.46
CA GLU A 80 -24.58 11.80 -7.97
C GLU A 80 -24.86 11.66 -6.46
N MET A 81 -24.07 10.85 -5.75
CA MET A 81 -24.28 10.59 -4.34
C MET A 81 -24.00 11.83 -3.48
N ARG A 82 -24.76 11.91 -2.39
CA ARG A 82 -24.74 13.03 -1.45
C ARG A 82 -24.52 12.54 -0.04
N LEU A 83 -24.04 13.44 0.81
CA LEU A 83 -23.88 13.16 2.24
C LEU A 83 -25.24 12.89 2.88
N LEU A 84 -25.35 11.85 3.70
CA LEU A 84 -26.61 11.42 4.33
C LEU A 84 -27.24 12.54 5.17
N LYS A 85 -26.43 13.25 5.95
CA LYS A 85 -26.91 14.34 6.82
C LYS A 85 -27.02 15.69 6.11
N HIS A 86 -26.47 15.80 4.90
CA HIS A 86 -26.39 17.04 4.13
C HIS A 86 -26.72 16.78 2.65
N PRO A 87 -28.01 16.71 2.29
CA PRO A 87 -28.45 16.37 0.93
C PRO A 87 -28.12 17.46 -0.11
N ASP A 88 -27.65 18.62 0.30
CA ASP A 88 -27.20 19.67 -0.62
C ASP A 88 -25.74 19.47 -1.07
N THR A 89 -24.97 18.65 -0.34
CA THR A 89 -23.53 18.46 -0.56
C THR A 89 -23.25 17.13 -1.26
N LEU A 90 -22.56 17.20 -2.40
CA LEU A 90 -22.06 16.01 -3.10
C LEU A 90 -20.96 15.31 -2.29
N LEU A 91 -20.97 13.99 -2.34
CA LEU A 91 -19.89 13.15 -1.81
C LEU A 91 -18.74 13.12 -2.81
N TYR A 92 -17.50 13.29 -2.33
CA TYR A 92 -16.28 13.23 -3.13
C TYR A 92 -15.42 12.04 -2.76
N VAL A 93 -14.78 11.45 -3.76
CA VAL A 93 -13.75 10.43 -3.56
C VAL A 93 -12.48 11.13 -3.08
N PRO A 94 -11.94 10.78 -1.89
CA PRO A 94 -10.68 11.32 -1.43
C PRO A 94 -9.49 10.75 -2.23
N ILE A 95 -8.42 11.52 -2.34
CA ILE A 95 -7.09 10.96 -2.62
C ILE A 95 -6.72 10.12 -1.40
N THR A 96 -6.29 8.87 -1.56
CA THR A 96 -5.80 8.01 -0.49
C THR A 96 -4.33 7.67 -0.66
N GLN A 97 -3.70 7.17 0.40
CA GLN A 97 -2.35 6.62 0.30
C GLN A 97 -2.38 5.25 -0.38
N ASP A 98 -1.38 4.96 -1.19
CA ASP A 98 -1.18 3.64 -1.73
C ASP A 98 -0.85 2.65 -0.61
N ARG A 99 -1.38 1.43 -0.72
CA ARG A 99 -1.09 0.39 0.24
C ARG A 99 0.40 0.05 0.22
N ASN A 100 0.97 -0.12 1.41
CA ASN A 100 2.38 -0.44 1.58
C ASN A 100 2.72 -1.79 0.92
N PRO A 101 3.58 -1.84 -0.12
CA PRO A 101 4.14 -3.09 -0.59
C PRO A 101 5.14 -3.61 0.44
N MET A 102 4.93 -4.85 0.91
CA MET A 102 5.83 -5.49 1.87
C MET A 102 6.51 -6.69 1.20
N THR A 103 7.79 -6.90 1.50
CA THR A 103 8.49 -8.14 1.17
C THR A 103 8.13 -9.23 2.19
N GLU A 104 8.47 -10.49 1.89
CA GLU A 104 8.20 -11.62 2.79
C GLU A 104 8.89 -11.45 4.15
N ASP A 105 10.15 -11.01 4.16
CA ASP A 105 10.92 -10.72 5.37
C ASP A 105 10.28 -9.60 6.21
N MET A 106 9.75 -8.56 5.57
CA MET A 106 8.98 -7.51 6.27
C MET A 106 7.67 -8.06 6.85
N LEU A 107 6.99 -8.98 6.14
CA LEU A 107 5.76 -9.60 6.61
C LEU A 107 6.03 -10.51 7.82
N GLU A 108 7.12 -11.28 7.79
CA GLU A 108 7.55 -12.09 8.92
C GLU A 108 7.90 -11.24 10.15
N GLU A 109 8.62 -10.14 9.97
CA GLU A 109 8.95 -9.21 11.04
C GLU A 109 7.70 -8.56 11.65
N TYR A 110 6.78 -8.10 10.80
CA TYR A 110 5.51 -7.56 11.25
C TYR A 110 4.67 -8.62 12.00
N GLY A 111 4.71 -9.89 11.56
CA GLY A 111 4.08 -11.00 12.26
C GLY A 111 4.68 -11.26 13.65
N LYS A 112 6.01 -11.15 13.79
CA LYS A 112 6.71 -11.24 15.08
C LYS A 112 6.34 -10.06 15.98
N TYR A 113 6.28 -8.84 15.43
CA TYR A 113 5.83 -7.66 16.14
C TYR A 113 4.41 -7.83 16.69
N LEU A 114 3.45 -8.26 15.85
CA LEU A 114 2.08 -8.53 16.27
C LEU A 114 2.02 -9.59 17.38
N SER A 115 2.86 -10.61 17.31
CA SER A 115 2.94 -11.67 18.33
C SER A 115 3.59 -11.19 19.63
N SER A 116 4.45 -10.18 19.58
CA SER A 116 5.10 -9.58 20.77
C SER A 116 4.16 -8.68 21.59
N LEU A 117 3.06 -8.22 20.99
CA LEU A 117 2.04 -7.41 21.65
C LEU A 117 1.15 -8.30 22.52
N ASP A 118 1.22 -8.14 23.83
CA ASP A 118 0.40 -8.92 24.78
C ASP A 118 -1.10 -8.54 24.72
N ASP A 119 -1.39 -7.29 24.38
CA ASP A 119 -2.74 -6.72 24.37
C ASP A 119 -3.45 -6.90 23.01
N GLY A 120 -4.63 -7.52 23.04
CA GLY A 120 -5.46 -7.73 21.85
C GLY A 120 -5.90 -6.44 21.18
N ASP A 121 -6.19 -5.39 21.97
CA ASP A 121 -6.63 -4.11 21.42
C ASP A 121 -5.47 -3.40 20.70
N LYS A 122 -4.24 -3.50 21.23
CA LYS A 122 -3.04 -2.94 20.56
C LYS A 122 -2.69 -3.70 19.28
N ARG A 123 -2.86 -5.03 19.26
CA ARG A 123 -2.68 -5.83 18.02
C ARG A 123 -3.67 -5.40 16.94
N VAL A 124 -4.92 -5.21 17.32
CA VAL A 124 -5.94 -4.69 16.40
C VAL A 124 -5.57 -3.30 15.93
N GLN A 125 -5.21 -2.37 16.84
CA GLN A 125 -4.83 -1.01 16.50
C GLN A 125 -3.66 -0.94 15.51
N ALA A 126 -2.63 -1.78 15.71
CA ALA A 126 -1.47 -1.85 14.81
C ALA A 126 -1.82 -2.26 13.38
N GLN A 127 -2.99 -2.87 13.17
CA GLN A 127 -3.49 -3.29 11.85
C GLN A 127 -4.42 -2.25 11.20
N LEU A 128 -4.75 -1.16 11.91
CA LEU A 128 -5.69 -0.14 11.44
C LEU A 128 -5.04 1.02 10.70
N ASP A 129 -3.71 1.06 10.56
CA ASP A 129 -3.01 2.22 10.00
C ASP A 129 -3.56 2.65 8.64
N VAL A 130 -3.83 1.68 7.75
CA VAL A 130 -4.44 1.92 6.44
C VAL A 130 -5.85 2.48 6.59
N LEU A 131 -6.68 1.88 7.46
CA LEU A 131 -8.05 2.32 7.70
C LEU A 131 -8.08 3.75 8.27
N CYS A 132 -7.21 4.03 9.24
CA CYS A 132 -7.08 5.35 9.85
C CYS A 132 -6.67 6.39 8.79
N SER A 133 -5.68 6.08 7.96
CA SER A 133 -5.24 6.92 6.84
C SER A 133 -6.38 7.23 5.86
N ASP A 134 -7.15 6.22 5.46
CA ASP A 134 -8.32 6.38 4.58
C ASP A 134 -9.41 7.23 5.23
N MET A 135 -9.70 7.02 6.53
CA MET A 135 -10.67 7.82 7.28
C MET A 135 -10.25 9.28 7.41
N GLN A 136 -8.95 9.54 7.66
CA GLN A 136 -8.41 10.89 7.73
C GLN A 136 -8.56 11.62 6.38
N ALA A 137 -8.22 10.93 5.28
CA ALA A 137 -8.31 11.47 3.93
C ALA A 137 -9.77 11.75 3.54
N PHE A 138 -10.67 10.82 3.85
CA PHE A 138 -12.09 10.97 3.56
C PHE A 138 -12.72 12.14 4.31
N LYS A 139 -12.39 12.32 5.60
CA LYS A 139 -12.85 13.45 6.41
C LYS A 139 -12.33 14.80 5.89
N ALA A 140 -11.10 14.84 5.40
CA ALA A 140 -10.53 16.05 4.79
C ALA A 140 -11.23 16.40 3.45
N ALA A 141 -11.53 15.40 2.63
CA ALA A 141 -12.22 15.60 1.35
C ALA A 141 -13.71 15.94 1.53
N ASN A 142 -14.35 15.41 2.57
CA ASN A 142 -15.77 15.55 2.83
C ASN A 142 -16.03 16.14 4.22
N PRO A 143 -15.90 17.46 4.40
CA PRO A 143 -16.33 18.12 5.63
C PRO A 143 -17.79 17.79 5.94
N LYS A 144 -18.12 17.59 7.23
CA LYS A 144 -19.46 17.20 7.73
C LYS A 144 -19.93 15.78 7.38
N CYS A 145 -19.07 14.94 6.82
CA CYS A 145 -19.43 13.53 6.60
C CYS A 145 -19.65 12.78 7.92
N CYS A 146 -20.43 11.71 7.85
CA CYS A 146 -20.56 10.73 8.93
C CYS A 146 -19.91 9.39 8.54
N LEU A 147 -19.81 8.48 9.51
CA LEU A 147 -19.18 7.18 9.31
C LEU A 147 -19.91 6.36 8.22
N GLU A 148 -21.23 6.53 8.15
CA GLU A 148 -22.09 5.89 7.17
C GLU A 148 -21.74 6.32 5.74
N ASP A 149 -21.43 7.61 5.53
CA ASP A 149 -20.94 8.11 4.24
C ASP A 149 -19.60 7.47 3.85
N PHE A 150 -18.70 7.29 4.83
CA PHE A 150 -17.44 6.60 4.63
C PHE A 150 -17.64 5.13 4.26
N ILE A 151 -18.54 4.42 4.94
CA ILE A 151 -18.80 3.00 4.68
C ILE A 151 -19.41 2.81 3.29
N ARG A 152 -20.33 3.69 2.86
CA ARG A 152 -20.88 3.67 1.49
C ARG A 152 -19.81 3.74 0.41
N TRP A 153 -18.72 4.45 0.67
CA TRP A 153 -17.60 4.57 -0.26
C TRP A 153 -16.55 3.44 -0.09
N HIS A 154 -16.12 3.17 1.14
CA HIS A 154 -14.98 2.28 1.45
C HIS A 154 -15.37 0.80 1.52
N SER A 155 -16.56 0.49 2.06
CA SER A 155 -17.10 -0.87 2.13
C SER A 155 -18.59 -0.88 1.77
N PRO A 156 -18.92 -0.77 0.47
CA PRO A 156 -20.32 -0.83 0.00
C PRO A 156 -21.06 -2.11 0.43
N LYS A 157 -20.32 -3.19 0.73
CA LYS A 157 -20.88 -4.46 1.24
C LYS A 157 -21.44 -4.37 2.65
N ASP A 158 -20.96 -3.41 3.45
CA ASP A 158 -21.43 -3.17 4.82
C ASP A 158 -22.55 -2.11 4.89
N TRP A 159 -22.98 -1.60 3.73
CA TRP A 159 -24.12 -0.71 3.61
C TRP A 159 -25.32 -1.47 3.05
N ILE A 160 -26.43 -1.49 3.79
CA ILE A 160 -27.68 -2.13 3.36
C ILE A 160 -28.56 -1.05 2.73
N GLU A 161 -28.63 -1.01 1.40
CA GLU A 161 -29.38 0.01 0.65
C GLU A 161 -30.89 -0.01 0.95
N GLU A 162 -31.48 -1.19 1.15
CA GLU A 162 -32.93 -1.36 1.36
C GLU A 162 -33.42 -0.76 2.68
N GLU A 163 -32.58 -0.81 3.72
CA GLU A 163 -32.90 -0.35 5.07
C GLU A 163 -32.18 0.95 5.46
N GLU A 164 -31.38 1.50 4.54
CA GLU A 164 -30.49 2.66 4.77
C GLU A 164 -29.65 2.53 6.07
N CYS A 165 -29.20 1.30 6.37
CA CYS A 165 -28.57 0.96 7.64
C CYS A 165 -27.20 0.28 7.46
N LEU A 166 -26.43 0.26 8.55
CA LEU A 166 -25.16 -0.45 8.61
C LEU A 166 -25.37 -1.95 8.83
N SER A 167 -24.48 -2.78 8.28
CA SER A 167 -24.49 -4.23 8.51
C SER A 167 -24.43 -4.58 10.01
N GLU A 168 -24.98 -5.75 10.38
CA GLU A 168 -24.96 -6.24 11.78
C GLU A 168 -23.53 -6.25 12.37
N ARG A 169 -22.53 -6.56 11.54
CA ARG A 169 -21.10 -6.51 11.90
C ARG A 169 -20.67 -5.11 12.37
N MET A 170 -21.18 -4.07 11.73
CA MET A 170 -20.84 -2.69 12.04
C MET A 170 -21.56 -2.16 13.29
N LEU A 171 -22.67 -2.79 13.67
CA LEU A 171 -23.46 -2.46 14.85
C LEU A 171 -22.99 -3.16 16.14
N LEU A 172 -21.96 -4.01 16.04
CA LEU A 172 -21.43 -4.72 17.20
C LEU A 172 -20.92 -3.75 18.30
N PRO A 173 -21.18 -4.06 19.58
CA PRO A 173 -20.64 -3.27 20.68
C PRO A 173 -19.10 -3.28 20.65
N ASN A 174 -18.48 -2.13 20.93
CA ASN A 174 -17.03 -1.92 20.84
C ASN A 174 -16.42 -2.07 19.43
N ASN A 175 -17.15 -1.69 18.38
CA ASN A 175 -16.62 -1.72 17.02
C ASN A 175 -15.36 -0.83 16.85
N THR A 176 -14.27 -1.48 16.47
CA THR A 176 -12.97 -0.87 16.16
C THR A 176 -13.05 0.22 15.09
N TRP A 177 -13.88 0.07 14.07
CA TRP A 177 -14.04 1.06 13.00
C TRP A 177 -14.65 2.36 13.54
N VAL A 178 -15.61 2.26 14.46
CA VAL A 178 -16.23 3.42 15.10
C VAL A 178 -15.20 4.13 16.00
N LYS A 179 -14.40 3.37 16.76
CA LYS A 179 -13.31 3.94 17.58
C LYS A 179 -12.28 4.67 16.70
N CYS A 180 -11.78 3.99 15.66
CA CYS A 180 -10.84 4.56 14.70
C CYS A 180 -11.40 5.80 14.01
N TRP A 181 -12.68 5.77 13.60
CA TRP A 181 -13.35 6.92 13.03
C TRP A 181 -13.39 8.09 14.02
N ASN A 182 -13.71 7.87 15.29
CA ASN A 182 -13.78 8.95 16.27
C ASN A 182 -12.40 9.57 16.56
N GLU A 183 -11.32 8.78 16.48
CA GLU A 183 -9.94 9.22 16.68
C GLU A 183 -9.34 9.89 15.43
N ALA A 184 -9.77 9.50 14.23
CA ALA A 184 -9.23 10.02 12.98
C ALA A 184 -9.55 11.52 12.78
N MET A 185 -8.51 12.31 12.58
CA MET A 185 -8.61 13.75 12.29
C MET A 185 -8.77 13.99 10.77
N PRO A 186 -9.43 15.08 10.33
CA PRO A 186 -9.51 15.43 8.91
C PRO A 186 -8.14 15.90 8.40
N ILE A 187 -7.33 14.98 7.85
CA ILE A 187 -5.99 15.28 7.35
C ILE A 187 -5.89 14.78 5.90
N PRO A 188 -5.61 15.65 4.91
CA PRO A 188 -5.43 15.23 3.52
C PRO A 188 -4.13 14.43 3.37
N VAL A 189 -4.08 13.53 2.39
CA VAL A 189 -2.95 12.59 2.17
C VAL A 189 -1.57 13.26 2.19
N ILE A 190 -1.44 14.45 1.62
CA ILE A 190 -0.19 15.20 1.55
C ILE A 190 0.42 15.55 2.92
N ASN A 191 -0.44 15.60 3.96
CA ASN A 191 -0.08 15.94 5.34
C ASN A 191 -0.18 14.74 6.30
N GLN A 192 -0.54 13.56 5.80
CA GLN A 192 -0.66 12.36 6.63
C GLN A 192 0.72 11.73 6.91
N ALA A 193 0.81 10.96 7.99
CA ALA A 193 1.93 10.07 8.22
C ALA A 193 2.01 9.03 7.08
N ARG A 194 3.22 8.81 6.55
CA ARG A 194 3.42 7.91 5.41
C ARG A 194 3.29 6.46 5.85
N LEU A 195 2.38 5.72 5.21
CA LEU A 195 2.24 4.26 5.39
C LEU A 195 3.45 3.49 4.82
N PHE A 196 4.04 4.01 3.75
CA PHE A 196 5.24 3.49 3.12
C PHE A 196 6.29 4.59 3.07
N ASN A 197 7.32 4.48 3.92
CA ASN A 197 8.47 5.38 3.87
C ASN A 197 9.49 4.85 2.88
N GLU A 198 9.33 5.24 1.63
CA GLU A 198 10.16 4.77 0.53
C GLU A 198 11.62 5.21 0.65
N THR A 199 11.90 6.35 1.31
CA THR A 199 13.27 6.82 1.52
C THR A 199 13.98 5.90 2.50
N LYS A 200 13.38 5.64 3.67
CA LYS A 200 13.96 4.77 4.69
C LYS A 200 14.20 3.36 4.15
N ILE A 201 13.21 2.79 3.46
CA ILE A 201 13.32 1.43 2.90
C ILE A 201 14.39 1.38 1.80
N ALA A 202 14.48 2.42 0.96
CA ALA A 202 15.55 2.49 -0.04
C ALA A 202 16.93 2.58 0.61
N GLU A 203 17.09 3.36 1.68
CA GLU A 203 18.34 3.47 2.44
C GLU A 203 18.73 2.13 3.08
N GLU A 204 17.78 1.41 3.68
CA GLU A 204 18.01 0.07 4.24
C GLU A 204 18.47 -0.93 3.15
N ILE A 205 17.83 -0.91 1.97
CA ILE A 205 18.23 -1.77 0.85
C ILE A 205 19.63 -1.39 0.34
N LEU A 206 19.94 -0.10 0.22
CA LEU A 206 21.25 0.35 -0.24
C LEU A 206 22.34 -0.01 0.76
N SER A 207 22.09 0.17 2.05
CA SER A 207 22.99 -0.25 3.14
C SER A 207 23.21 -1.76 3.14
N LEU A 208 22.16 -2.56 2.90
CA LEU A 208 22.27 -4.01 2.74
C LEU A 208 23.19 -4.38 1.57
N LEU A 209 23.06 -3.71 0.43
CA LEU A 209 23.88 -3.97 -0.76
C LEU A 209 25.32 -3.53 -0.59
N GLU A 210 25.55 -2.39 0.07
CA GLU A 210 26.88 -1.86 0.36
C GLU A 210 27.67 -2.80 1.29
N ASN A 211 26.99 -3.38 2.28
CA ASN A 211 27.59 -4.28 3.27
C ASN A 211 27.46 -5.77 2.93
N ALA A 212 26.96 -6.11 1.73
CA ALA A 212 26.72 -7.48 1.34
C ALA A 212 28.03 -8.27 1.18
N THR A 213 28.07 -9.47 1.77
CA THR A 213 29.16 -10.42 1.52
C THR A 213 29.04 -11.07 0.14
N VAL A 214 30.14 -11.62 -0.39
CA VAL A 214 30.13 -12.35 -1.67
C VAL A 214 29.11 -13.48 -1.66
N GLN A 215 28.95 -14.18 -0.53
CA GLN A 215 27.95 -15.25 -0.39
C GLN A 215 26.52 -14.71 -0.57
N GLN A 216 26.18 -13.61 0.12
CA GLN A 216 24.87 -12.98 -0.02
C GLN A 216 24.63 -12.45 -1.45
N MET A 217 25.65 -11.89 -2.10
CA MET A 217 25.55 -11.47 -3.50
C MET A 217 25.23 -12.65 -4.43
N VAL A 218 25.86 -13.82 -4.21
CA VAL A 218 25.54 -15.05 -4.95
C VAL A 218 24.09 -15.49 -4.69
N ASP A 219 23.63 -15.42 -3.44
CA ASP A 219 22.24 -15.74 -3.09
C ASP A 219 21.24 -14.79 -3.78
N PHE A 220 21.52 -13.49 -3.83
CA PHE A 220 20.70 -12.49 -4.52
C PHE A 220 20.65 -12.73 -6.04
N LEU A 221 21.75 -13.17 -6.65
CA LEU A 221 21.84 -13.43 -8.08
C LEU A 221 21.29 -14.80 -8.49
N ARG A 222 21.22 -15.77 -7.57
CA ARG A 222 20.81 -17.16 -7.86
C ARG A 222 19.48 -17.24 -8.63
N PRO A 223 18.39 -16.55 -8.25
CA PRO A 223 17.13 -16.61 -9.00
C PRO A 223 17.27 -16.06 -10.43
N VAL A 224 17.99 -14.96 -10.61
CA VAL A 224 18.19 -14.32 -11.92
C VAL A 224 19.02 -15.22 -12.84
N VAL A 225 20.10 -15.79 -12.32
CA VAL A 225 20.97 -16.72 -13.07
C VAL A 225 20.19 -17.97 -13.47
N PHE A 226 19.39 -18.54 -12.55
CA PHE A 226 18.59 -19.71 -12.84
C PHE A 226 17.52 -19.44 -13.89
N THR A 227 16.75 -18.34 -13.75
CA THR A 227 15.74 -17.95 -14.72
C THR A 227 16.36 -17.68 -16.10
N THR A 228 17.52 -17.01 -16.14
CA THR A 228 18.23 -16.77 -17.41
C THR A 228 18.72 -18.07 -18.04
N ALA A 229 19.23 -19.01 -17.26
CA ALA A 229 19.66 -20.32 -17.75
C ALA A 229 18.47 -21.13 -18.31
N VAL A 230 17.34 -21.16 -17.61
CA VAL A 230 16.11 -21.83 -18.08
C VAL A 230 15.60 -21.18 -19.36
N GLN A 231 15.59 -19.86 -19.44
CA GLN A 231 15.18 -19.13 -20.64
C GLN A 231 16.09 -19.46 -21.83
N GLN A 232 17.42 -19.45 -21.63
CA GLN A 232 18.38 -19.79 -22.68
C GLN A 232 18.23 -21.24 -23.17
N VAL A 233 18.01 -22.19 -22.26
CA VAL A 233 17.76 -23.59 -22.62
C VAL A 233 16.45 -23.71 -23.41
N SER A 234 15.39 -23.04 -22.95
CA SER A 234 14.08 -23.05 -23.62
C SER A 234 14.16 -22.47 -25.03
N ASP A 235 14.88 -21.35 -25.21
CA ASP A 235 15.03 -20.73 -26.53
C ASP A 235 15.89 -21.55 -27.48
N LYS A 236 16.94 -22.20 -26.99
CA LYS A 236 17.73 -23.14 -27.80
C LYS A 236 16.96 -24.43 -28.11
N ALA A 237 16.08 -24.88 -27.23
CA ALA A 237 15.25 -26.06 -27.46
C ALA A 237 14.18 -25.84 -28.54
N LYS A 238 13.68 -24.61 -28.72
CA LYS A 238 12.74 -24.28 -29.82
C LYS A 238 13.33 -24.62 -31.20
N CYS A 239 14.61 -24.31 -31.42
CA CYS A 239 15.34 -24.68 -32.64
C CYS A 239 15.34 -26.19 -32.92
N VAL A 240 15.37 -27.03 -31.88
CA VAL A 240 15.26 -28.50 -32.04
C VAL A 240 13.83 -28.92 -32.40
N GLY A 241 12.83 -28.23 -31.85
CA GLY A 241 11.43 -28.42 -32.24
C GLY A 241 11.16 -28.06 -33.70
N ASP A 242 11.79 -27.01 -34.22
CA ASP A 242 11.67 -26.60 -35.63
C ASP A 242 12.40 -27.57 -36.60
N LEU A 243 13.40 -28.30 -36.11
CA LEU A 243 14.14 -29.32 -36.89
C LEU A 243 13.45 -30.69 -36.93
N LEU A 244 12.57 -30.96 -35.96
CA LEU A 244 11.73 -32.15 -35.94
C LEU A 244 10.43 -31.79 -36.64
N ASP A 245 10.34 -32.03 -37.95
CA ASP A 245 9.04 -31.98 -38.63
C ASP A 245 8.18 -33.14 -38.12
N ILE A 246 7.41 -32.86 -37.08
CA ILE A 246 6.59 -33.86 -36.38
C ILE A 246 5.55 -34.44 -37.34
N GLU A 247 5.06 -33.69 -38.33
CA GLU A 247 4.12 -34.19 -39.34
C GLU A 247 4.80 -35.12 -40.33
N GLU A 248 6.01 -34.78 -40.78
CA GLU A 248 6.80 -35.64 -41.67
C GLU A 248 7.21 -36.93 -40.97
N LEU A 249 7.69 -36.85 -39.72
CA LEU A 249 8.06 -38.00 -38.90
C LEU A 249 6.83 -38.87 -38.56
N ALA A 250 5.70 -38.28 -38.17
CA ALA A 250 4.46 -39.01 -37.91
C ALA A 250 3.93 -39.68 -39.19
N SER A 251 4.03 -39.01 -40.33
CA SER A 251 3.65 -39.56 -41.64
C SER A 251 4.57 -40.69 -42.06
N ALA A 252 5.88 -40.56 -41.86
CA ALA A 252 6.87 -41.59 -42.19
C ALA A 252 6.68 -42.83 -41.31
N VAL A 253 6.51 -42.66 -40.00
CA VAL A 253 6.19 -43.75 -39.07
C VAL A 253 4.85 -44.41 -39.40
N HIS A 254 3.82 -43.63 -39.77
CA HIS A 254 2.53 -44.18 -40.18
C HIS A 254 2.63 -44.98 -41.50
N ARG A 255 3.41 -44.51 -42.48
CA ARG A 255 3.67 -45.25 -43.73
C ARG A 255 4.41 -46.55 -43.45
N ALA A 256 5.49 -46.51 -42.68
CA ALA A 256 6.30 -47.67 -42.34
C ALA A 256 5.51 -48.74 -41.55
N ASN A 257 4.65 -48.32 -40.61
CA ASN A 257 3.74 -49.23 -39.90
C ASN A 257 2.71 -49.91 -40.81
N ARG A 258 2.36 -49.29 -41.95
CA ARG A 258 1.40 -49.85 -42.91
C ARG A 258 2.04 -50.80 -43.92
N SER A 259 3.29 -50.54 -44.32
CA SER A 259 4.04 -51.38 -45.26
C SER A 259 4.71 -52.58 -44.58
N GLY A 260 5.12 -52.44 -43.31
CA GLY A 260 5.76 -53.50 -42.52
C GLY A 260 7.17 -53.87 -42.98
N LEU A 261 7.78 -53.07 -43.87
CA LEU A 261 9.14 -53.26 -44.40
C LEU A 261 10.13 -52.47 -43.55
N ARG A 262 11.25 -53.11 -43.18
CA ARG A 262 12.27 -52.52 -42.29
C ARG A 262 12.99 -51.31 -42.92
N ASP A 263 13.13 -51.30 -44.24
CA ASP A 263 13.86 -50.25 -44.96
C ASP A 263 13.13 -48.90 -44.92
N ASP A 264 11.79 -48.90 -44.84
CA ASP A 264 10.96 -47.69 -44.75
C ASP A 264 11.11 -46.96 -43.39
N TYR A 265 11.66 -47.63 -42.36
CA TYR A 265 11.98 -47.00 -41.07
C TYR A 265 13.38 -46.35 -41.05
N MET A 266 14.22 -46.65 -42.04
CA MET A 266 15.59 -46.12 -42.13
C MET A 266 15.67 -44.83 -42.97
N GLU A 267 14.63 -44.53 -43.75
CA GLU A 267 14.48 -43.28 -44.54
C GLU A 267 13.60 -42.22 -43.85
N ALA A 268 13.07 -42.51 -42.66
CA ALA A 268 12.27 -41.61 -41.81
C ALA A 268 13.14 -40.87 -40.79
#